data_AF-A0A358EFN2-F1
#
_entry.id   AF-A0A358EFN2-F1
#
_cell.length_a   1.000
_cell.length_b   1.000
_cell.length_c   1.000
_cell.angle_alpha   90.00
_cell.angle_beta   90.00
_cell.angle_gamma   90.00
#
_symmetry.space_group_name_H-M   'P 1'
#
loop_
_entity.id
_entity.type
_entity.pdbx_description
1 polymer ?
#
loop_
_entity_poly.entity_id
_entity_poly.type
_entity_poly.pdbx_seq_one_letter_code
_entity_poly.pdbx_strand_id
1 'polypeptide(L)' 'HITSAIGAAQIGWYGTAMLCYVTPKEHLGLPNRDDVKRGVITY' A
#
# COMPACT_ATOMS: atom_id res chain seq x y z
N HIS A 1 -4.21 2.28 -1.16
CA HIS A 1 -4.12 1.02 -0.41
C HIS A 1 -4.83 -0.13 -1.13
N ILE A 2 -6.17 -0.17 -1.30
CA ILE A 2 -6.86 -1.29 -2.00
C ILE A 2 -6.49 -1.36 -3.50
N THR A 3 -6.64 -0.24 -4.22
CA THR A 3 -6.32 -0.15 -5.66
C THR A 3 -4.85 -0.50 -5.93
N SER A 4 -3.97 -0.05 -5.05
CA SER A 4 -2.53 -0.25 -5.16
C SER A 4 -2.10 -1.65 -4.73
N ALA A 5 -2.80 -2.30 -3.79
CA ALA A 5 -2.54 -3.69 -3.39
C ALA A 5 -2.82 -4.71 -4.51
N ILE A 6 -3.82 -4.48 -5.36
CA ILE A 6 -4.10 -5.35 -6.51
C ILE A 6 -2.91 -5.35 -7.48
N GLY A 7 -2.39 -4.17 -7.82
CA GLY A 7 -1.21 -4.05 -8.67
C GLY A 7 0.06 -4.56 -7.98
N ALA A 8 0.20 -4.31 -6.68
CA ALA A 8 1.31 -4.79 -5.87
C ALA A 8 1.38 -6.33 -5.85
N ALA A 9 0.23 -7.01 -5.72
CA ALA A 9 0.16 -8.47 -5.79
C ALA A 9 0.58 -9.01 -7.17
N GLN A 10 0.13 -8.38 -8.26
CA GLN A 10 0.50 -8.78 -9.62
C GLN A 10 2.00 -8.61 -9.88
N ILE A 11 2.56 -7.45 -9.53
CA ILE A 11 3.96 -7.15 -9.82
C ILE A 11 4.91 -7.87 -8.85
N GLY A 12 4.46 -8.20 -7.64
CA GLY A 12 5.13 -9.12 -6.73
C GLY A 12 5.23 -10.53 -7.32
N TRP A 13 4.16 -11.03 -7.95
CA TRP A 13 4.21 -12.30 -8.68
C TRP A 13 5.18 -12.26 -9.87
N TYR A 14 5.30 -11.13 -10.56
CA TYR A 14 6.25 -10.93 -11.66
C TYR A 14 7.71 -10.67 -11.20
N GLY A 15 8.00 -10.73 -9.90
CA GLY A 15 9.38 -10.71 -9.37
C GLY A 15 9.82 -9.39 -8.74
N THR A 16 8.90 -8.50 -8.36
CA THR A 16 9.27 -7.29 -7.61
C THR A 16 9.72 -7.63 -6.20
N ALA A 17 10.94 -7.21 -5.83
CA ALA A 17 11.56 -7.56 -4.55
C ALA A 17 11.16 -6.66 -3.36
N MET A 18 10.58 -5.48 -3.61
CA MET A 18 10.10 -4.57 -2.57
C MET A 18 8.89 -3.78 -3.05
N LEU A 19 7.86 -3.67 -2.21
CA LEU A 19 6.67 -2.89 -2.45
C LEU A 19 6.53 -1.81 -1.37
N CYS A 20 6.59 -0.53 -1.76
CA CYS A 20 6.33 0.58 -0.84
C CYS A 20 4.83 0.67 -0.59
N TYR A 21 4.42 0.59 0.68
CA TYR A 21 3.01 0.58 1.06
C TYR A 21 2.35 1.93 0.80
N VAL A 22 1.04 1.89 0.57
CA VAL A 22 0.22 3.08 0.30
C VAL A 22 -0.86 3.18 1.36
N THR A 23 -1.01 4.34 2.00
CA THR A 23 -2.02 4.55 3.04
C THR A 23 -3.40 4.92 2.45
N PRO A 24 -4.49 4.91 3.23
CA PRO A 24 -5.79 5.41 2.78
C PRO A 24 -5.83 6.90 2.42
N LYS A 25 -4.92 7.70 2.99
CA LYS A 25 -4.84 9.14 2.75
C LYS A 25 -3.89 9.55 1.64
N GLU A 26 -3.38 8.59 0.87
CA GLU A 26 -2.57 8.89 -0.30
C GLU A 26 -3.34 9.84 -1.23
N HIS A 27 -2.68 10.93 -1.64
CA HIS A 27 -3.24 12.06 -2.40
C HIS A 27 -4.24 12.97 -1.66
N LEU A 28 -4.52 12.74 -0.38
CA LEU A 28 -5.47 13.54 0.42
C LEU A 28 -4.81 14.30 1.58
N GLY A 29 -3.72 13.80 2.14
CA GLY A 29 -2.98 14.46 3.22
C GLY A 29 -2.09 13.51 4.02
N LEU A 30 -1.52 14.01 5.13
CA LEU A 30 -0.64 13.20 5.98
C LEU A 30 -1.43 12.10 6.72
N PRO A 31 -0.95 10.85 6.72
CA PRO A 31 -1.59 9.73 7.40
C PRO A 31 -1.44 9.83 8.92
N ASN A 32 -2.45 9.36 9.65
CA ASN A 32 -2.34 9.15 11.09
C ASN A 32 -1.88 7.71 11.42
N ARG A 33 -1.75 7.38 12.71
CA ARG A 33 -1.29 6.05 13.16
C ARG A 33 -2.14 4.89 12.62
N ASP A 34 -3.46 5.07 12.52
CA ASP A 34 -4.38 4.03 12.03
C ASP A 34 -4.32 3.87 10.52
N ASP A 35 -4.06 4.96 9.79
CA ASP A 35 -3.85 4.95 8.35
C ASP A 35 -2.54 4.22 7.99
N VAL A 36 -1.50 4.38 8.81
CA VAL A 36 -0.23 3.65 8.67
C VAL A 36 -0.45 2.15 8.90
N LYS A 37 -1.11 1.75 10.00
CA LYS A 37 -1.39 0.33 10.28
C LYS A 37 -2.16 -0.33 9.15
N ARG A 38 -3.18 0.35 8.62
CA ARG A 38 -3.96 -0.14 7.47
C ARG A 38 -3.10 -0.26 6.21
N GLY A 39 -2.23 0.73 5.93
CA GLY A 39 -1.30 0.68 4.80
C GLY A 39 -0.38 -0.55 4.85
N VAL A 40 0.18 -0.85 6.03
CA VAL A 40 1.10 -1.98 6.23
C VAL A 40 0.40 -3.34 6.12
N ILE A 41 -0.80 -3.52 6.69
CA ILE A 41 -1.52 -4.81 6.60
C ILE A 41 -2.03 -5.09 5.18
N THR A 42 -2.24 -4.04 4.39
CA THR A 42 -2.79 -4.14 3.03
C THR A 42 -1.73 -4.53 1.98
N TYR A 43 -0.44 -4.38 2.29
CA TYR A 43 0.70 -4.68 1.41
C TYR A 43 1.42 -5.94 1.87
#